data_AF-A0A955VUS9-F1
#
_entry.id   AF-A0A955VUS9-F1
#
_cell.length_a   1.000
_cell.length_b   1.000
_cell.length_c   1.000
_cell.angle_alpha   90.00
_cell.angle_beta   90.00
_cell.angle_gamma   90.00
#
_symmetry.space_group_name_H-M   'P 1'
#
loop_
_entity.id
_entity.type
_entity.pdbx_description
1 polymer ?
#
loop_
_entity_poly.entity_id
_entity_poly.type
_entity_poly.pdbx_seq_one_letter_code
_entity_poly.pdbx_strand_id
1 'polypeptide(L)'
;MAEVVVGVIGGSGLYDIEGLTDVEEVRVETPFGDPSDSFISGRLGDVRCVFVPRHGRGHRLLPSEVPYRANIWGLKRLGAQHVISVSAVGSLREDIEPGHLVCPDQ
;
A
#
# COMPACT_ATOMS: atom_id res chain seq x y z
N MET A 1 14.01 21.29 2.76
CA MET A 1 13.07 20.41 3.49
C MET A 1 13.32 18.99 3.00
N ALA A 2 13.19 17.97 3.84
CA ALA A 2 13.30 16.58 3.40
C ALA A 2 12.16 16.27 2.41
N GLU A 3 12.45 15.47 1.38
CA GLU A 3 11.45 15.01 0.41
C GLU A 3 10.32 14.26 1.13
N VAL A 4 9.07 14.57 0.80
CA VAL A 4 7.91 13.84 1.32
C VAL A 4 7.74 12.54 0.56
N VAL A 5 7.68 11.43 1.30
CA VAL A 5 7.44 10.09 0.74
C VAL A 5 6.16 9.52 1.32
N VAL A 6 5.23 9.14 0.44
CA VAL A 6 3.95 8.52 0.79
C VAL A 6 3.98 7.03 0.49
N GLY A 7 3.79 6.21 1.52
CA GLY A 7 3.54 4.79 1.37
C GLY A 7 2.08 4.53 0.98
N VAL A 8 1.85 3.59 0.07
CA VAL A 8 0.52 3.14 -0.32
C VAL A 8 0.42 1.63 -0.15
N ILE A 9 -0.59 1.16 0.59
CA ILE A 9 -0.89 -0.26 0.73
C ILE A 9 -2.16 -0.56 -0.08
N GLY A 10 -1.99 -1.29 -1.18
CA GLY A 10 -3.10 -1.69 -2.06
C GLY A 10 -3.83 -2.92 -1.52
N GLY A 11 -5.13 -2.80 -1.31
CA GLY A 11 -6.00 -3.93 -1.02
C GLY A 11 -6.40 -4.71 -2.26
N SER A 12 -7.47 -5.50 -2.13
CA SER A 12 -8.07 -6.24 -3.24
C SER A 12 -8.42 -5.28 -4.39
N GLY A 13 -7.91 -5.56 -5.59
CA GLY A 13 -8.22 -4.79 -6.79
C GLY A 13 -7.29 -3.60 -7.08
N LEU A 14 -6.34 -3.27 -6.20
CA LEU A 14 -5.33 -2.24 -6.46
C LEU A 14 -3.93 -2.88 -6.51
N TYR A 15 -3.38 -3.04 -7.71
CA TYR A 15 -2.10 -3.72 -7.95
C TYR A 15 -1.01 -2.80 -8.54
N ASP A 16 -1.42 -1.63 -9.03
CA ASP A 16 -0.59 -0.54 -9.51
C ASP A 16 -1.21 0.81 -9.12
N ILE A 17 -0.47 1.90 -9.34
CA ILE A 17 -0.97 3.26 -9.19
C ILE A 17 -0.97 3.87 -10.59
N GLU A 18 -2.16 4.14 -11.12
CA GLU A 18 -2.30 4.82 -12.41
C GLU A 18 -1.64 6.21 -12.36
N GLY A 19 -0.90 6.56 -13.41
CA GLY A 19 -0.21 7.85 -13.51
C GLY A 19 1.12 7.93 -12.76
N LEU A 20 1.61 6.84 -12.17
CA LEU A 20 2.94 6.79 -11.56
C LEU A 20 4.04 6.84 -12.63
N THR A 21 4.99 7.76 -12.48
CA THR A 21 6.19 7.89 -13.32
C THR A 21 7.45 7.44 -12.58
N ASP A 22 8.57 7.31 -13.28
CA ASP A 22 9.87 6.88 -12.71
C ASP A 22 9.76 5.60 -11.88
N VAL A 23 9.04 4.62 -12.44
CA VAL A 23 8.66 3.40 -11.73
C VAL A 23 9.87 2.47 -11.57
N GLU A 24 10.15 2.10 -10.32
CA GLU A 24 11.20 1.17 -9.94
C GLU A 24 10.66 0.09 -9.00
N GLU A 25 11.04 -1.17 -9.25
CA GLU A 25 10.75 -2.27 -8.34
C GLU A 25 11.90 -2.44 -7.34
N VAL A 26 11.59 -2.37 -6.04
CA VAL A 26 12.56 -2.37 -4.95
C VAL A 26 12.28 -3.54 -4.01
N ARG A 27 13.27 -4.43 -3.88
CA ARG A 27 13.26 -5.50 -2.88
C ARG A 27 13.87 -4.99 -1.58
N VAL A 28 13.21 -5.29 -0.47
CA VAL A 28 13.66 -4.89 0.87
C VAL A 28 13.66 -6.11 1.78
N GLU A 29 14.84 -6.47 2.28
CA GLU A 29 14.98 -7.46 3.34
C GLU A 29 14.53 -6.84 4.67
N THR A 30 13.72 -7.56 5.45
CA THR A 30 13.23 -7.06 6.73
C THR A 30 13.54 -8.04 7.88
N PRO A 31 13.70 -7.53 9.12
CA PRO A 31 13.83 -8.39 10.31
C PRO A 31 12.60 -9.23 10.63
N PHE A 32 11.47 -9.02 9.93
CA PHE A 32 10.19 -9.68 10.19
C PHE A 32 9.84 -10.71 9.10
N GLY A 33 10.80 -11.06 8.25
CA GLY A 33 10.58 -11.90 7.07
C GLY A 33 10.31 -11.07 5.81
N ASP A 34 9.87 -11.75 4.76
CA ASP A 34 9.60 -11.10 3.48
C ASP A 34 8.31 -10.24 3.55
N PRO A 35 8.28 -9.07 2.90
CA PRO A 35 7.04 -8.35 2.63
C PRO A 35 6.09 -9.15 1.74
N SER A 36 4.86 -8.66 1.57
CA SER A 36 3.87 -9.29 0.69
C SER A 36 4.36 -9.43 -0.75
N ASP A 37 5.16 -8.47 -1.22
CA ASP A 37 5.81 -8.44 -2.53
C ASP A 37 6.97 -7.44 -2.54
N SER A 38 7.67 -7.31 -3.67
CA SER A 38 8.52 -6.15 -3.93
C SER A 38 7.73 -4.85 -3.81
N PHE A 39 8.38 -3.79 -3.34
CA PHE A 39 7.79 -2.45 -3.36
C PHE A 39 7.92 -1.84 -4.75
N ILE A 40 6.96 -1.00 -5.12
CA ILE A 40 7.02 -0.20 -6.35
C ILE A 40 7.18 1.26 -5.95
N SER A 41 8.33 1.85 -6.22
CA SER A 41 8.55 3.28 -6.03
C SER A 41 8.37 4.04 -7.33
N GLY A 42 7.93 5.29 -7.22
CA GLY A 42 7.85 6.20 -8.35
C GLY A 42 7.38 7.57 -7.91
N ARG A 43 6.92 8.38 -8.86
CA ARG A 43 6.39 9.72 -8.61
C ARG A 43 4.97 9.85 -9.12
N LEU A 44 4.11 10.47 -8.32
CA LEU A 44 2.79 10.92 -8.75
C LEU A 44 2.80 12.45 -8.69
N GLY A 45 2.99 13.08 -9.86
CA GLY A 45 3.40 14.48 -9.92
C GLY A 45 4.72 14.67 -9.18
N ASP A 46 4.72 15.56 -8.18
CA ASP A 46 5.93 15.95 -7.46
C ASP A 46 6.21 15.05 -6.24
N VAL A 47 5.23 14.21 -5.87
CA VAL A 47 5.27 13.39 -4.65
C VAL A 47 5.86 12.03 -4.94
N ARG A 48 6.87 11.63 -4.15
CA ARG A 48 7.41 10.28 -4.21
C ARG A 48 6.46 9.31 -3.51
N CYS A 49 6.06 8.27 -4.21
CA CYS A 49 5.18 7.22 -3.71
C CYS A 49 5.92 5.88 -3.63
N VAL A 50 5.57 5.08 -2.63
CA VAL A 50 6.06 3.70 -2.47
C VAL A 50 4.86 2.79 -2.23
N PHE A 51 4.58 1.92 -3.19
CA PHE A 51 3.42 1.03 -3.19
C PHE A 51 3.81 -0.41 -2.80
N VAL A 52 2.92 -1.09 -2.06
CA VAL A 52 2.98 -2.54 -1.85
C VAL A 52 1.56 -3.14 -1.92
N PRO A 53 1.35 -4.22 -2.70
CA PRO A 53 0.08 -4.93 -2.68
C PRO A 53 -0.03 -5.78 -1.40
N ARG A 54 -1.05 -5.53 -0.58
CA ARG A 54 -1.27 -6.19 0.72
C ARG A 54 -1.28 -7.71 0.61
N HIS A 55 -1.92 -8.23 -0.44
CA HIS A 55 -2.10 -9.67 -0.65
C HIS A 55 -1.05 -10.29 -1.59
N GLY A 56 -0.01 -9.52 -1.96
CA GLY A 56 0.94 -9.88 -3.01
C GLY A 56 0.31 -9.82 -4.41
N ARG A 57 1.16 -9.79 -5.45
CA ARG A 57 0.71 -9.93 -6.84
C ARG A 57 -0.03 -11.27 -7.01
N GLY A 58 -1.12 -11.24 -7.78
CA GLY A 58 -2.00 -12.40 -7.95
C GLY A 58 -2.88 -12.72 -6.73
N HIS A 59 -2.89 -11.86 -5.70
CA HIS A 59 -3.78 -11.99 -4.53
C HIS A 59 -3.62 -13.33 -3.78
N ARG A 60 -2.36 -13.74 -3.58
CA ARG A 60 -1.99 -15.06 -3.07
C ARG A 60 -2.07 -15.21 -1.54
N LEU A 61 -2.01 -14.11 -0.79
CA LEU A 61 -2.00 -14.14 0.68
C LEU A 61 -3.40 -13.94 1.24
N LEU A 62 -3.82 -14.82 2.15
CA LEU A 62 -5.04 -14.60 2.93
C LEU A 62 -4.84 -13.45 3.93
N PRO A 63 -5.90 -12.74 4.36
CA PRO A 63 -5.79 -11.66 5.34
C PRO A 63 -5.02 -12.00 6.62
N SER A 64 -5.12 -13.26 7.09
CA SER A 64 -4.42 -13.77 8.26
C SER A 64 -2.93 -14.07 8.04
N GLU A 65 -2.49 -14.15 6.79
CA GLU A 65 -1.12 -14.53 6.40
C GLU A 65 -0.30 -13.32 5.95
N VAL A 66 -0.93 -12.15 5.80
CA VAL A 66 -0.25 -10.93 5.37
C VAL A 66 0.87 -10.58 6.37
N PRO A 67 2.12 -10.39 5.90
CA PRO A 67 3.25 -10.04 6.75
C PRO A 67 3.26 -8.55 7.10
N TYR A 68 2.24 -8.08 7.85
CA TYR A 68 2.02 -6.66 8.15
C TYR A 68 3.26 -5.95 8.69
N ARG A 69 4.02 -6.60 9.58
CA ARG A 69 5.26 -6.04 10.14
C ARG A 69 6.33 -5.80 9.07
N ALA A 70 6.52 -6.74 8.15
CA ALA A 70 7.48 -6.60 7.05
C ALA A 70 7.06 -5.49 6.08
N ASN A 71 5.76 -5.39 5.75
CA ASN A 71 5.24 -4.33 4.87
C ASN A 71 5.49 -2.94 5.46
N ILE A 72 5.07 -2.71 6.72
CA ILE A 72 5.25 -1.41 7.38
C ILE A 72 6.73 -1.07 7.56
N TRP A 73 7.56 -2.06 7.92
CA TRP A 73 8.99 -1.83 8.09
C TRP A 73 9.68 -1.50 6.76
N GLY A 74 9.31 -2.18 5.67
CA GLY A 74 9.81 -1.89 4.33
C GLY A 74 9.44 -0.49 3.86
N LEU A 75 8.17 -0.07 4.02
CA LEU A 75 7.74 1.31 3.74
C LEU A 75 8.56 2.32 4.55
N LYS A 76 8.76 2.05 5.85
CA LYS A 76 9.56 2.93 6.73
C LYS A 76 11.01 3.06 6.25
N ARG A 77 11.64 1.96 5.82
CA ARG A 77 13.01 1.98 5.29
C ARG A 77 13.14 2.71 3.97
N LEU A 78 12.10 2.66 3.14
CA LEU A 78 12.03 3.40 1.88
C LEU A 78 11.67 4.88 2.07
N GLY A 79 11.60 5.35 3.33
CA GLY A 79 11.46 6.75 3.67
C GLY A 79 10.02 7.21 3.87
N ALA A 80 9.02 6.32 3.79
CA ALA A 80 7.62 6.69 3.96
C ALA A 80 7.38 7.36 5.33
N GLN A 81 6.79 8.55 5.29
CA GLN A 81 6.40 9.33 6.47
C GLN A 81 4.89 9.22 6.74
N HIS A 82 4.13 8.97 5.68
CA HIS A 82 2.69 8.76 5.71
C HIS A 82 2.37 7.45 5.01
N VAL A 83 1.27 6.80 5.41
CA VAL A 83 0.77 5.58 4.76
C VAL A 83 -0.71 5.77 4.47
N ILE A 84 -1.10 5.57 3.21
CA ILE A 84 -2.49 5.49 2.77
C ILE A 84 -2.79 4.02 2.47
N SER A 85 -3.78 3.46 3.15
CA SER A 85 -4.22 2.08 2.93
C SER A 85 -5.56 2.08 2.23
N VAL A 86 -5.67 1.38 1.10
CA VAL A 86 -6.92 1.21 0.35
C VAL A 86 -7.48 -0.18 0.63
N SER A 87 -8.74 -0.29 1.01
CA SER A 87 -9.37 -1.56 1.37
C SER A 87 -10.77 -1.66 0.79
N ALA A 88 -11.09 -2.82 0.21
CA ALA A 88 -12.47 -3.20 -0.06
C ALA A 88 -13.15 -3.60 1.26
N VAL A 89 -14.36 -3.08 1.50
CA VAL A 89 -15.14 -3.30 2.72
C VAL A 89 -16.61 -3.52 2.36
N GLY A 90 -17.36 -4.15 3.26
CA GLY A 90 -18.82 -4.21 3.19
C GLY A 90 -19.44 -3.17 4.12
N SER A 91 -20.43 -2.43 3.62
CA SER A 91 -21.18 -1.49 4.46
C SER A 91 -22.06 -2.22 5.48
N LEU A 92 -22.18 -1.65 6.68
CA LEU A 92 -23.15 -2.03 7.71
C LEU A 92 -24.24 -0.95 7.91
N ARG A 93 -24.32 0.01 6.99
CA ARG A 93 -25.28 1.12 7.02
C ARG A 93 -25.92 1.32 5.65
N GLU A 94 -27.23 1.56 5.64
CA GLU A 94 -28.00 1.72 4.40
C GLU A 94 -27.58 2.96 3.59
N ASP A 95 -27.12 4.03 4.24
CA ASP A 95 -26.72 5.28 3.60
C ASP A 95 -25.32 5.23 2.94
N ILE A 96 -24.59 4.14 3.11
CA ILE A 96 -23.29 3.93 2.48
C ILE A 96 -23.44 2.81 1.44
N GLU A 97 -23.64 3.23 0.19
CA GLU A 97 -23.92 2.34 -0.95
C GLU A 97 -22.64 1.80 -1.61
N PRO A 98 -22.71 0.67 -2.35
CA PRO A 98 -21.59 0.18 -3.14
C PRO A 98 -21.00 1.25 -4.08
N GLY A 99 -19.68 1.43 -4.02
CA GLY A 99 -18.96 2.45 -4.78
C GLY A 99 -18.70 3.74 -4.00
N HIS A 100 -19.36 3.95 -2.86
CA HIS A 100 -19.01 5.05 -1.96
C HIS A 100 -17.64 4.81 -1.33
N LEU A 101 -16.88 5.91 -1.14
CA LEU A 101 -15.62 5.92 -0.40
C LEU A 101 -15.87 6.39 1.03
N VAL A 102 -15.17 5.78 1.99
CA VAL A 102 -15.22 6.15 3.40
C VAL A 102 -13.79 6.34 3.91
N CYS A 103 -13.56 7.41 4.65
CA CYS A 103 -12.36 7.62 5.44
C CYS A 103 -12.72 7.39 6.92
N PRO A 104 -12.59 6.16 7.44
CA PRO A 104 -12.97 5.85 8.81
C PRO A 104 -11.99 6.52 9.79
N ASP A 105 -12.51 6.91 10.95
CA ASP A 105 -11.76 7.53 12.05
C ASP A 105 -11.70 6.64 13.31
N GLN A 106 -12.33 5.46 13.28
CA GLN A 106 -12.31 4.40 14.32
C GLN A 106 -12.27 3.00 13.70
#